data_AF-A0A9D4HVS9-F1
#
_entry.id   AF-A0A9D4HVS9-F1
#
_cell.length_a   1.000
_cell.length_b   1.000
_cell.length_c   1.000
_cell.angle_alpha   90.00
_cell.angle_beta   90.00
_cell.angle_gamma   90.00
#
_symmetry.space_group_name_H-M   'P 1'
#
loop_
_entity.id
_entity.type
_entity.pdbx_description
1 polymer ?
#
loop_
_entity_poly.entity_id
_entity_poly.type
_entity_poly.pdbx_seq_one_letter_code
_entity_poly.pdbx_strand_id
1 'polypeptide(L)'
;MKIFSLFLVIWLVGFTKTASAQSDKDMCICLEPFPSKIQHFSRTVHMASATDDSKRIFLVNLQGFVWIVHNGKLLSKPFANISSDVHDRKTDTGLQTIAFHPGFKNNGKIYMFYTAKNTRSYCDSFSRGRVQSKNRV
;
A
#
# COMPACT_ATOMS: atom_id res chain seq x y z
N MET A 1 45.91 62.01 -1.49
CA MET A 1 45.16 61.70 -2.73
C MET A 1 45.68 60.39 -3.31
N LYS A 2 44.76 59.52 -3.77
CA LYS A 2 44.97 58.27 -4.53
C LYS A 2 45.32 57.01 -3.72
N ILE A 3 44.33 56.39 -3.08
CA ILE A 3 44.29 54.92 -2.83
C ILE A 3 42.85 54.34 -2.81
N PHE A 4 41.82 55.18 -2.79
CA PHE A 4 40.40 54.74 -2.83
C PHE A 4 39.87 54.30 -4.22
N SER A 5 40.75 53.90 -5.16
CA SER A 5 40.36 53.64 -6.56
C SER A 5 40.63 52.21 -7.03
N LEU A 6 40.70 51.22 -6.13
CA LEU A 6 40.91 49.82 -6.54
C LEU A 6 40.05 48.75 -5.85
N PHE A 7 39.09 49.12 -5.00
CA PHE A 7 38.19 48.13 -4.36
C PHE A 7 36.79 48.06 -5.00
N LEU A 8 36.40 49.01 -5.85
CA LEU A 8 35.05 49.02 -6.44
C LEU A 8 34.88 48.11 -7.66
N VAL A 9 35.97 47.68 -8.31
CA VAL A 9 35.87 46.82 -9.51
C VAL A 9 35.71 45.34 -9.15
N ILE A 10 36.15 44.92 -7.96
CA ILE A 10 36.08 43.51 -7.51
C ILE A 10 34.68 43.13 -7.00
N TRP A 11 33.81 44.11 -6.71
CA TRP A 11 32.42 43.85 -6.28
C TRP A 11 31.40 43.72 -7.42
N LEU A 12 31.81 43.91 -8.68
CA LEU A 12 30.92 43.82 -9.86
C LEU A 12 31.09 42.54 -10.69
N VAL A 13 32.03 41.65 -10.32
CA VAL A 13 32.24 40.36 -11.01
C VAL A 13 31.78 39.16 -10.15
N GLY A 14 31.22 39.43 -8.97
CA GLY A 14 30.81 38.39 -8.03
C GLY A 14 29.35 37.94 -8.22
N PHE A 15 29.19 36.70 -8.69
CA PHE A 15 27.95 35.89 -8.69
C PHE A 15 26.91 36.23 -9.75
N THR A 16 27.20 35.86 -11.00
CA THR A 16 26.16 35.21 -11.81
C THR A 16 25.83 33.88 -11.13
N LYS A 17 24.70 33.81 -10.39
CA LYS A 17 24.13 32.50 -10.06
C LYS A 17 23.56 31.91 -11.35
N THR A 18 24.38 31.19 -12.09
CA THR A 18 23.87 30.30 -13.14
C THR A 18 23.07 29.22 -12.44
N ALA A 19 21.74 29.34 -12.44
CA ALA A 19 20.88 28.25 -12.03
C ALA A 19 20.97 27.17 -13.10
N SER A 20 21.82 26.17 -12.89
CA SER A 20 21.71 24.93 -13.65
C SER A 20 20.45 24.22 -13.16
N ALA A 21 19.47 24.06 -14.05
CA ALA A 21 18.42 23.08 -13.82
C ALA A 21 19.10 21.71 -13.75
N GLN A 22 19.27 21.16 -12.54
CA GLN A 22 19.73 19.78 -12.37
C GLN A 22 18.57 18.89 -12.83
N SER A 23 18.55 18.56 -14.12
CA SER A 23 17.77 17.44 -14.62
C SER A 23 18.36 16.20 -13.95
N ASP A 24 17.64 15.66 -12.96
CA ASP A 24 18.03 14.43 -12.29
C ASP A 24 17.82 13.26 -13.26
N LYS A 25 18.85 12.99 -14.08
CA LYS A 25 18.80 12.02 -15.17
C LYS A 25 19.09 10.58 -14.72
N ASP A 26 19.28 10.36 -13.42
CA ASP A 26 19.68 9.07 -12.86
C ASP A 26 18.72 8.57 -11.77
N MET A 27 17.42 8.87 -11.88
CA MET A 27 16.41 8.21 -11.05
C MET A 27 16.21 6.76 -11.50
N CYS A 28 17.11 5.88 -11.07
CA CYS A 28 16.97 4.45 -11.27
C CYS A 28 16.16 3.86 -10.11
N ILE A 29 15.01 3.25 -10.40
CA ILE A 29 14.21 2.54 -9.41
C ILE A 29 14.67 1.08 -9.37
N CYS A 30 15.35 0.70 -8.29
CA CYS A 30 15.69 -0.70 -8.04
C CYS A 30 14.52 -1.40 -7.34
N LEU A 31 14.06 -2.51 -7.92
CA LEU A 31 13.10 -3.38 -7.27
C LEU A 31 13.83 -4.31 -6.31
N GLU A 32 13.49 -4.26 -5.03
CA GLU A 32 13.90 -5.29 -4.08
C GLU A 32 12.83 -6.38 -4.02
N PRO A 33 13.21 -7.67 -4.05
CA PRO A 33 12.25 -8.74 -3.89
C PRO A 33 11.64 -8.65 -2.50
N PHE A 34 10.32 -8.48 -2.46
CA PHE A 34 9.59 -8.67 -1.22
C PHE A 34 9.75 -10.14 -0.79
N PRO A 35 10.13 -10.44 0.47
CA PRO A 35 10.62 -11.74 0.90
C PRO A 35 9.77 -12.90 0.34
N SER A 36 10.44 -13.71 -0.48
CA SER A 36 9.86 -14.50 -1.57
C SER A 36 9.83 -15.99 -1.27
N LYS A 37 9.24 -16.39 -0.13
CA LYS A 37 8.87 -17.79 0.15
C LYS A 37 7.56 -17.89 0.95
N ILE A 38 6.56 -17.12 0.55
CA ILE A 38 5.24 -17.18 1.19
C ILE A 38 4.28 -17.87 0.21
N GLN A 39 3.90 -19.11 0.52
CA GLN A 39 2.96 -19.91 -0.28
C GLN A 39 1.61 -19.20 -0.49
N HIS A 40 1.25 -18.31 0.45
CA HIS A 40 0.01 -17.53 0.45
C HIS A 40 -0.02 -16.37 -0.56
N PHE A 41 1.07 -16.08 -1.28
CA PHE A 41 1.05 -15.07 -2.34
C PHE A 41 0.29 -15.52 -3.59
N SER A 42 0.17 -16.84 -3.82
CA SER A 42 -0.60 -17.35 -4.96
C SER A 42 -2.03 -16.81 -4.89
N ARG A 43 -2.47 -16.11 -5.94
CA ARG A 43 -3.78 -15.43 -6.02
C ARG A 43 -3.96 -14.23 -5.08
N THR A 44 -2.85 -13.56 -4.70
CA THR A 44 -2.89 -12.21 -4.11
C THR A 44 -3.19 -11.19 -5.19
N VAL A 45 -4.19 -10.34 -4.95
CA VAL A 45 -4.72 -9.40 -5.96
C VAL A 45 -4.70 -7.95 -5.51
N HIS A 46 -4.50 -7.69 -4.22
CA HIS A 46 -4.45 -6.33 -3.70
C HIS A 46 -3.56 -6.22 -2.46
N MET A 47 -2.97 -5.03 -2.27
CA MET A 47 -2.20 -4.66 -1.09
C MET A 47 -2.75 -3.35 -0.52
N ALA A 48 -2.91 -3.29 0.80
CA ALA A 48 -3.35 -2.09 1.49
C ALA A 48 -2.47 -1.81 2.72
N SER A 49 -2.41 -0.55 3.13
CA SER A 49 -1.86 -0.14 4.42
C SER A 49 -2.97 0.48 5.26
N ALA A 50 -2.92 0.25 6.58
CA ALA A 50 -3.87 0.84 7.51
C ALA A 50 -3.43 2.27 7.91
N THR A 51 -4.40 3.13 8.18
CA THR A 51 -4.18 4.49 8.71
C THR A 51 -4.04 4.48 10.24
N ASP A 52 -3.15 3.65 10.76
CA ASP A 52 -2.95 3.40 12.21
C ASP A 52 -1.49 3.47 12.67
N ASP A 53 -0.58 3.96 11.81
CA ASP A 53 0.87 4.07 12.05
C ASP A 53 1.60 2.73 12.27
N SER A 54 0.92 1.59 12.10
CA SER A 54 1.48 0.28 12.44
C SER A 54 2.54 -0.23 11.46
N LYS A 55 2.69 0.43 10.29
CA LYS A 55 3.54 -0.01 9.17
C LYS A 55 3.28 -1.47 8.75
N ARG A 56 2.03 -1.91 8.87
CA ARG A 56 1.58 -3.24 8.44
C ARG A 56 1.12 -3.14 6.99
N ILE A 57 1.50 -4.13 6.20
CA ILE A 57 1.00 -4.33 4.84
C ILE A 57 -0.03 -5.46 4.90
N PHE A 58 -1.21 -5.22 4.36
CA PHE A 58 -2.29 -6.18 4.29
C PHE A 58 -2.39 -6.72 2.88
N LEU A 59 -2.20 -8.03 2.73
CA LEU A 59 -2.24 -8.72 1.44
C LEU A 59 -3.60 -9.40 1.28
N VAL A 60 -4.28 -9.09 0.18
CA VAL A 60 -5.62 -9.59 -0.12
C VAL A 60 -5.51 -10.77 -1.08
N ASN A 61 -6.01 -11.93 -0.66
CA ASN A 61 -6.03 -13.14 -1.45
C ASN A 61 -7.45 -13.49 -1.91
N LEU A 62 -7.62 -13.85 -3.18
CA LEU A 62 -8.93 -14.21 -3.77
C LEU A 62 -9.67 -15.31 -2.98
N GLN A 63 -8.95 -16.22 -2.32
CA GLN A 63 -9.53 -17.28 -1.48
C GLN A 63 -10.22 -16.76 -0.20
N GLY A 64 -10.25 -15.44 0.02
CA GLY A 64 -10.97 -14.83 1.15
C GLY A 64 -10.09 -14.58 2.37
N PHE A 65 -8.77 -14.52 2.20
CA PHE A 65 -7.84 -14.23 3.28
C PHE A 65 -7.25 -12.83 3.15
N VAL A 66 -7.12 -12.14 4.29
CA VAL A 66 -6.30 -10.93 4.41
C VAL A 66 -5.10 -11.27 5.29
N TRP A 67 -3.92 -11.37 4.70
CA TRP A 67 -2.68 -11.64 5.43
C TRP A 67 -2.01 -10.35 5.89
N ILE A 68 -1.19 -10.43 6.94
CA ILE A 68 -0.43 -9.29 7.45
C ILE A 68 1.05 -9.56 7.20
N VAL A 69 1.73 -8.58 6.62
CA VAL A 69 3.19 -8.49 6.65
C VAL A 69 3.59 -7.34 7.55
N HIS A 70 4.50 -7.61 8.47
CA HIS A 70 5.04 -6.64 9.39
C HIS A 70 6.55 -6.86 9.53
N ASN A 71 7.34 -5.79 9.41
CA ASN A 71 8.80 -5.84 9.43
C ASN A 71 9.38 -6.88 8.45
N GLY A 72 8.84 -6.92 7.23
CA GLY A 72 9.25 -7.86 6.17
C GLY A 72 8.88 -9.33 6.43
N LYS A 73 8.07 -9.64 7.46
CA LYS A 73 7.67 -11.02 7.78
C LYS A 73 6.17 -11.18 7.70
N LEU A 74 5.71 -12.26 7.06
CA LEU A 74 4.31 -12.67 7.13
C LEU A 74 3.98 -13.14 8.54
N LEU A 75 2.87 -12.65 9.09
CA LEU A 75 2.35 -13.16 10.35
C LEU A 75 1.66 -14.51 10.15
N SER A 76 1.70 -15.36 11.17
CA SER A 76 1.14 -16.72 11.12
C SER A 76 -0.38 -16.78 11.05
N LYS A 77 -1.06 -15.72 11.52
CA LYS A 77 -2.51 -15.60 11.50
C LYS A 77 -2.94 -14.51 10.50
N PRO A 78 -3.93 -14.79 9.63
CA PRO A 78 -4.50 -13.73 8.81
C PRO A 78 -5.24 -12.73 9.69
N PHE A 79 -5.30 -11.49 9.23
CA PHE A 79 -6.14 -10.44 9.81
C PHE A 79 -7.63 -10.80 9.73
N ALA A 80 -8.05 -11.32 8.58
CA ALA A 80 -9.42 -11.74 8.32
C ALA A 80 -9.45 -13.01 7.46
N ASN A 81 -10.45 -13.85 7.72
CA ASN A 81 -10.77 -15.04 6.93
C ASN A 81 -12.28 -15.04 6.64
N ILE A 82 -12.64 -14.78 5.39
CA ILE A 82 -14.01 -14.83 4.86
C ILE A 82 -14.15 -15.91 3.77
N SER A 83 -13.25 -16.91 3.76
CA SER A 83 -13.25 -18.01 2.77
C SER A 83 -14.57 -18.79 2.70
N SER A 84 -15.35 -18.80 3.79
CA SER A 84 -16.70 -19.36 3.82
C SER A 84 -17.67 -18.61 2.92
N ASP A 85 -17.46 -17.31 2.75
CA ASP A 85 -18.43 -16.38 2.16
C ASP A 85 -18.12 -16.03 0.71
N VAL A 86 -16.86 -16.19 0.28
CA VAL A 86 -16.40 -15.82 -1.08
C VAL A 86 -16.51 -16.97 -2.07
N HIS A 87 -16.98 -16.70 -3.29
CA HIS A 87 -16.86 -17.62 -4.41
C HIS A 87 -15.50 -17.41 -5.10
N ASP A 88 -14.61 -18.39 -5.07
CA ASP A 88 -13.22 -18.28 -5.56
C ASP A 88 -12.84 -19.30 -6.65
N ARG A 89 -13.82 -20.02 -7.18
CA ARG A 89 -13.61 -21.11 -8.15
C ARG A 89 -13.21 -20.64 -9.54
N LYS A 90 -13.52 -19.40 -9.91
CA LYS A 90 -13.07 -18.78 -11.17
C LYS A 90 -11.84 -17.90 -10.92
N THR A 91 -11.15 -17.55 -11.99
CA THR A 91 -9.91 -16.76 -11.95
C THR A 91 -10.11 -15.38 -11.30
N ASP A 92 -11.24 -14.73 -11.58
CA ASP A 92 -11.49 -13.33 -11.18
C ASP A 92 -12.53 -13.19 -10.05
N THR A 93 -12.99 -14.31 -9.51
CA THR A 93 -13.95 -14.33 -8.39
C THR A 93 -13.20 -14.56 -7.08
N GLY A 94 -13.65 -13.89 -6.02
CA GLY A 94 -13.08 -14.03 -4.69
C GLY A 94 -13.09 -12.72 -3.92
N LEU A 95 -12.24 -12.60 -2.91
CA LEU A 95 -11.95 -11.32 -2.25
C LEU A 95 -10.97 -10.50 -3.09
N GLN A 96 -11.41 -9.35 -3.60
CA GLN A 96 -10.64 -8.57 -4.58
C GLN A 96 -9.92 -7.38 -3.95
N THR A 97 -10.58 -6.66 -3.05
CA THR A 97 -9.99 -5.45 -2.45
C THR A 97 -10.52 -5.20 -1.03
N ILE A 98 -9.75 -4.41 -0.29
CA ILE A 98 -10.12 -3.88 1.02
C ILE A 98 -9.84 -2.37 1.08
N ALA A 99 -10.58 -1.67 1.93
CA ALA A 99 -10.30 -0.27 2.26
C ALA A 99 -10.42 -0.06 3.78
N PHE A 100 -9.40 0.55 4.37
CA PHE A 100 -9.44 0.98 5.76
C PHE A 100 -10.21 2.29 5.89
N HIS A 101 -11.06 2.40 6.90
CA HIS A 101 -11.67 3.67 7.25
C HIS A 101 -10.58 4.68 7.67
N PRO A 102 -10.66 5.98 7.35
CA PRO A 102 -9.63 6.95 7.75
C PRO A 102 -9.34 6.96 9.27
N GLY A 103 -10.39 6.90 10.09
CA GLY A 103 -10.30 6.67 11.55
C GLY A 103 -10.13 5.21 12.01
N PHE A 104 -9.52 4.32 11.21
CA PHE A 104 -9.37 2.89 11.53
C PHE A 104 -8.70 2.65 12.89
N LYS A 105 -7.70 3.46 13.23
CA LYS A 105 -7.02 3.45 14.55
C LYS A 105 -8.01 3.48 15.72
N ASN A 106 -9.12 4.19 15.57
CA ASN A 106 -10.12 4.39 16.62
C ASN A 106 -11.33 3.45 16.49
N ASN A 107 -11.77 3.15 15.26
CA ASN A 107 -13.04 2.47 15.03
C ASN A 107 -12.92 1.04 14.48
N GLY A 108 -11.73 0.62 14.05
CA GLY A 108 -11.46 -0.71 13.52
C GLY A 108 -12.29 -1.09 12.27
N LYS A 109 -12.85 -0.12 11.54
CA LYS A 109 -13.71 -0.37 10.38
C LYS A 109 -12.89 -0.62 9.12
N ILE A 110 -13.20 -1.73 8.46
CA ILE A 110 -12.69 -2.05 7.12
C ILE A 110 -13.87 -2.35 6.20
N TYR A 111 -13.67 -2.11 4.92
CA TYR A 111 -14.60 -2.44 3.85
C TYR A 111 -13.96 -3.46 2.92
N MET A 112 -14.75 -4.42 2.47
CA MET A 112 -14.31 -5.52 1.59
C MET A 112 -15.21 -5.60 0.37
N PHE A 113 -14.62 -5.84 -0.79
CA PHE A 113 -15.34 -6.12 -2.03
C PHE A 113 -14.99 -7.52 -2.52
N TYR A 114 -16.02 -8.36 -2.65
CA TYR A 114 -15.85 -9.76 -2.99
C TYR A 114 -17.05 -10.32 -3.75
N THR A 115 -16.81 -11.39 -4.51
CA THR A 115 -17.87 -12.23 -5.09
C THR A 115 -18.40 -13.17 -4.02
N ALA A 116 -19.68 -13.07 -3.66
CA ALA A 116 -20.26 -13.91 -2.60
C ALA A 116 -20.73 -15.28 -3.12
N LYS A 117 -20.65 -16.31 -2.27
CA LYS A 117 -21.34 -17.58 -2.50
C LYS A 117 -22.85 -17.35 -2.38
N ASN A 118 -23.58 -17.51 -3.48
CA ASN A 118 -25.03 -17.47 -3.45
C ASN A 118 -25.57 -18.89 -3.19
N THR A 119 -26.40 -19.09 -2.17
CA THR A 119 -26.97 -20.41 -1.84
C THR A 119 -28.23 -20.76 -2.64
N ARG A 120 -28.79 -19.84 -3.44
CA ARG A 120 -30.10 -20.07 -4.09
C ARG A 120 -30.19 -19.95 -5.61
N SER A 121 -29.19 -19.44 -6.31
CA SER A 121 -29.07 -19.53 -7.77
C SER A 121 -27.72 -18.95 -8.15
N TYR A 122 -27.09 -19.54 -9.17
CA TYR A 122 -25.78 -19.16 -9.69
C TYR A 122 -25.85 -17.77 -10.36
N CYS A 123 -25.93 -16.71 -9.56
CA CYS A 123 -25.63 -15.34 -9.95
C CYS A 123 -24.50 -14.88 -9.03
N ASP A 124 -23.30 -14.71 -9.59
CA ASP A 124 -22.16 -14.11 -8.91
C ASP A 124 -22.59 -12.71 -8.45
N SER A 125 -22.84 -12.56 -7.15
CA SER A 125 -23.26 -11.30 -6.55
C SER A 125 -22.06 -10.61 -5.92
N PHE A 126 -21.83 -9.36 -6.28
CA PHE A 126 -20.84 -8.54 -5.62
C PHE A 126 -21.38 -8.07 -4.28
N SER A 127 -20.72 -8.46 -3.20
CA SER A 127 -21.10 -8.11 -1.85
C SER A 127 -20.13 -7.10 -1.25
N ARG A 128 -20.69 -6.17 -0.46
CA ARG A 128 -19.94 -5.23 0.35
C ARG A 128 -20.03 -5.68 1.80
N GLY A 129 -18.91 -6.13 2.35
CA GLY A 129 -18.80 -6.52 3.75
C GLY A 129 -18.21 -5.38 4.59
N ARG A 130 -18.80 -5.13 5.76
CA ARG A 130 -18.12 -4.39 6.84
C ARG A 130 -17.63 -5.42 7.84
N VAL A 131 -16.32 -5.52 8.00
CA VAL A 131 -15.74 -6.28 9.12
C VAL A 131 -15.30 -5.27 10.17
N GLN A 132 -15.80 -5.45 11.39
CA GLN A 132 -15.26 -4.75 12.55
C GLN A 132 -14.13 -5.63 13.09
N SER A 133 -12.89 -5.14 13.05
CA SER A 133 -11.75 -5.92 13.54
C SER A 133 -11.95 -6.26 15.02
N LYS A 134 -12.18 -7.53 15.33
CA LYS A 134 -12.15 -8.06 16.71
C LYS A 134 -10.72 -8.36 17.18
N ASN A 135 -9.76 -8.40 16.26
CA ASN A 135 -8.34 -8.62 16.55
C ASN A 135 -7.64 -7.25 16.61
N ARG A 136 -7.60 -6.67 17.81
CA ARG A 136 -6.63 -5.62 18.15
C ARG A 136 -5.31 -6.33 18.47
N VAL A 137 -4.44 -6.44 17.47
CA VAL A 137 -3.01 -6.78 17.64
C VAL A 137 -2.22 -5.55 17.26
#